data_AF-A0A5K0X5T9-F1
#
_entry.id   AF-A0A5K0X5T9-F1
#
_cell.length_a   1.000
_cell.length_b   1.000
_cell.length_c   1.000
_cell.angle_alpha   90.00
_cell.angle_beta   90.00
_cell.angle_gamma   90.00
#
_symmetry.space_group_name_H-M   'P 1'
#
loop_
_entity.id
_entity.type
_entity.pdbx_description
1 polymer ?
#
loop_
_entity_poly.entity_id
_entity_poly.type
_entity_poly.pdbx_seq_one_letter_code
_entity_poly.pdbx_strand_id
1 'polypeptide(L)'
;AKWNEALLEMFRIDYIGNSPYLSCIPSVAHHRLCSNDRFLVLSSDGLYQYFSNEEVVSHVEWFLENVPEGDPAQYLITELLLRAAKKN
;
A
#
# COMPACT_ATOMS: atom_id res chain seq x y z
N ALA A 1 11.64 7.53 -25.47
CA ALA A 1 11.42 8.98 -25.69
C ALA A 1 9.98 9.42 -25.43
N LYS A 2 8.97 8.85 -26.11
CA LYS A 2 7.57 9.33 -26.12
C LYS A 2 6.89 9.56 -24.76
N TRP A 3 7.25 8.79 -23.72
CA TRP A 3 6.61 8.89 -22.39
C TRP A 3 7.20 9.98 -21.49
N ASN A 4 8.47 10.36 -21.69
CA ASN A 4 9.13 11.39 -20.89
C ASN A 4 8.66 12.80 -21.28
N GLU A 5 8.33 12.99 -22.56
CA GLU A 5 7.78 14.25 -23.08
C GLU A 5 6.36 14.55 -22.56
N ALA A 6 5.61 13.51 -22.17
CA ALA A 6 4.29 13.64 -21.59
C ALA A 6 4.29 14.09 -20.12
N LEU A 7 5.45 14.08 -19.45
CA LEU A 7 5.60 14.53 -18.08
C LEU A 7 5.83 16.05 -18.02
N LEU A 8 5.34 16.68 -16.95
CA LEU A 8 5.70 18.06 -16.60
C LEU A 8 7.22 18.17 -16.47
N GLU A 9 7.76 19.34 -16.83
CA GLU A 9 9.22 19.53 -16.97
C GLU A 9 10.01 19.16 -15.71
N MET A 10 9.46 19.45 -14.53
CA MET A 10 10.07 19.08 -13.24
C MET A 10 10.17 17.57 -12.96
N PHE A 11 9.42 16.74 -13.69
CA PHE A 11 9.40 15.28 -13.54
C PHE A 11 10.08 14.57 -14.72
N ARG A 12 10.64 15.31 -15.68
CA ARG A 12 11.37 14.72 -16.81
C ARG A 12 12.71 14.19 -16.32
N ILE A 13 13.08 13.01 -16.83
CA ILE A 13 14.32 12.33 -16.44
C ILE A 13 15.28 12.33 -17.61
N ASP A 14 16.52 12.78 -17.40
CA ASP A 14 17.58 12.68 -18.42
C ASP A 14 18.22 11.28 -18.34
N TYR A 15 17.86 10.41 -19.28
CA TYR A 15 18.15 8.98 -19.19
C TYR A 15 19.50 8.63 -19.82
N ILE A 16 20.46 8.19 -19.00
CA ILE A 16 21.81 7.76 -19.41
C ILE A 16 21.85 6.24 -19.61
N GLY A 17 21.10 5.70 -20.58
CA GLY A 17 21.15 4.27 -20.92
C GLY A 17 20.41 3.90 -22.20
N ASN A 18 20.35 2.60 -22.51
CA ASN A 18 19.72 2.07 -23.73
C ASN A 18 18.43 1.24 -23.46
N SER A 19 18.05 1.05 -22.19
CA SER A 19 16.89 0.26 -21.77
C SER A 19 15.71 1.17 -21.35
N PRO A 20 14.45 0.72 -21.38
CA PRO A 20 13.35 1.54 -20.87
C PRO A 20 13.47 1.75 -19.34
N TYR A 21 13.40 3.02 -18.88
CA TYR A 21 13.42 3.38 -17.45
C TYR A 21 12.17 2.89 -16.69
N LEU A 22 11.03 2.78 -17.40
CA LEU A 22 9.76 2.31 -16.87
C LEU A 22 9.30 1.09 -17.67
N SER A 23 8.83 0.07 -16.96
CA SER A 23 8.17 -1.09 -17.53
C SER A 23 6.70 -1.08 -17.13
N CYS A 24 5.80 -1.28 -18.10
CA CYS A 24 4.37 -1.50 -17.83
C CYS A 24 4.07 -3.00 -17.61
N ILE A 25 5.09 -3.79 -17.28
CA ILE A 25 4.95 -5.22 -17.00
C ILE A 25 4.75 -5.37 -15.48
N PRO A 26 3.57 -5.82 -15.02
CA PRO A 26 3.31 -6.02 -13.60
C PRO A 26 4.02 -7.28 -13.09
N SER A 27 4.28 -7.32 -11.78
CA SER A 27 4.58 -8.58 -11.10
C SER A 27 3.28 -9.35 -10.87
N VAL A 28 3.27 -10.64 -11.22
CA VAL A 28 2.09 -11.51 -11.08
C VAL A 28 2.44 -12.65 -10.14
N ALA A 29 1.62 -12.85 -9.11
CA ALA A 29 1.75 -13.93 -8.15
C ALA A 29 0.40 -14.65 -7.97
N HIS A 30 0.45 -15.98 -7.85
CA HIS A 30 -0.73 -16.81 -7.61
C HIS A 30 -0.63 -17.44 -6.22
N HIS A 31 -1.64 -17.21 -5.38
CA HIS A 31 -1.78 -17.85 -4.07
C HIS A 31 -3.09 -18.64 -4.03
N ARG A 32 -3.02 -19.91 -3.62
CA ARG A 32 -4.21 -20.74 -3.44
C ARG A 32 -4.67 -20.63 -1.99
N LEU A 33 -5.88 -20.11 -1.80
CA LEU A 33 -6.47 -19.96 -0.47
C LEU A 33 -6.56 -21.31 0.26
N CYS A 34 -6.21 -21.28 1.54
CA CYS A 34 -6.32 -22.39 2.47
C CYS A 34 -7.12 -21.98 3.72
N SER A 35 -7.47 -22.95 4.56
CA SER A 35 -8.23 -22.71 5.79
C SER A 35 -7.50 -21.82 6.82
N ASN A 36 -6.18 -21.67 6.68
CA ASN A 36 -5.37 -20.83 7.57
C ASN A 36 -5.33 -19.36 7.12
N ASP A 37 -5.75 -19.05 5.90
CA ASP A 37 -5.80 -17.67 5.41
C ASP A 37 -7.01 -16.95 6.04
N ARG A 38 -6.75 -15.87 6.77
CA ARG A 38 -7.79 -15.12 7.50
C ARG A 38 -8.31 -13.91 6.73
N PHE A 39 -7.40 -13.09 6.21
CA PHE A 39 -7.71 -11.87 5.47
C PHE A 39 -6.55 -11.48 4.55
N LEU A 40 -6.80 -10.58 3.61
CA LEU A 40 -5.80 -9.99 2.72
C LEU A 40 -5.85 -8.47 2.87
N VAL A 41 -4.71 -7.85 3.15
CA VAL A 41 -4.57 -6.39 3.15
C VAL A 41 -3.94 -5.95 1.84
N LEU A 42 -4.63 -5.07 1.13
CA LEU A 42 -4.11 -4.36 -0.03
C LEU A 42 -4.16 -2.87 0.27
N SER A 43 -3.00 -2.22 0.27
CA SER A 43 -2.92 -0.78 0.53
C SER A 43 -1.82 -0.13 -0.30
N SER A 44 -1.91 1.20 -0.41
CA SER A 44 -0.80 2.01 -0.90
C SER A 44 0.33 2.10 0.14
N ASP A 45 1.47 2.61 -0.30
CA ASP A 45 2.64 2.92 0.52
C ASP A 45 2.33 3.88 1.68
N GLY A 46 1.35 4.77 1.51
CA GLY A 46 0.92 5.71 2.55
C GLY A 46 0.55 5.05 3.88
N LEU A 47 -0.01 3.82 3.87
CA LEU A 47 -0.27 3.06 5.09
C LEU A 47 1.03 2.70 5.82
N TYR A 48 1.98 2.17 5.06
CA TYR A 48 3.23 1.61 5.58
C TYR A 48 4.30 2.66 5.89
N GLN A 49 4.03 3.94 5.60
CA GLN A 49 4.83 5.07 6.10
C GLN A 49 4.66 5.27 7.61
N TYR A 50 3.54 4.81 8.17
CA TYR A 50 3.19 4.98 9.59
C TYR A 50 3.12 3.66 10.36
N PHE A 51 2.78 2.56 9.69
CA PHE A 51 2.66 1.24 10.30
C PHE A 51 3.61 0.20 9.71
N SER A 52 4.06 -0.75 10.53
CA SER A 52 4.68 -1.99 10.05
C SER A 52 3.62 -3.00 9.62
N ASN A 53 4.04 -4.05 8.88
CA ASN A 53 3.13 -5.14 8.49
C ASN A 53 2.49 -5.81 9.72
N GLU A 54 3.27 -6.03 10.78
CA GLU A 54 2.84 -6.65 12.02
C GLU A 54 1.82 -5.78 12.77
N GLU A 55 2.03 -4.46 12.79
CA GLU A 55 1.06 -3.52 13.38
C GLU A 55 -0.27 -3.54 12.63
N VAL A 56 -0.23 -3.55 11.28
CA VAL A 56 -1.44 -3.64 10.45
C VAL A 56 -2.20 -4.95 10.73
N VAL A 57 -1.51 -6.09 10.75
CA VAL A 57 -2.13 -7.39 11.06
C VAL A 57 -2.75 -7.37 12.45
N SER A 58 -2.03 -6.84 13.45
CA SER A 58 -2.53 -6.76 14.84
C SER A 58 -3.79 -5.89 14.96
N HIS A 59 -3.83 -4.74 14.27
CA HIS A 59 -5.01 -3.87 14.26
C HIS A 59 -6.23 -4.55 13.61
N VAL A 60 -6.02 -5.25 12.50
CA VAL A 60 -7.10 -5.95 11.78
C VAL A 60 -7.60 -7.14 12.59
N GLU A 61 -6.72 -7.96 13.13
CA GLU A 61 -7.10 -9.11 13.98
C GLU A 61 -7.89 -8.63 15.20
N TRP A 62 -7.38 -7.63 15.92
CA TRP A 62 -8.07 -7.07 17.07
C TRP A 62 -9.46 -6.53 16.69
N PHE A 63 -9.57 -5.82 15.56
CA PHE A 63 -10.85 -5.26 15.14
C PHE A 63 -11.88 -6.35 14.77
N LEU A 64 -11.45 -7.37 14.03
CA LEU A 64 -12.32 -8.48 13.63
C LEU A 64 -12.86 -9.26 14.83
N GLU A 65 -12.07 -9.37 15.92
CA GLU A 65 -12.50 -10.05 17.15
C GLU A 65 -13.43 -9.19 18.02
N ASN A 66 -13.24 -7.88 18.06
CA ASN A 66 -13.91 -6.99 19.00
C ASN A 66 -15.10 -6.22 18.41
N VAL A 67 -15.14 -6.03 17.09
CA VAL A 67 -16.15 -5.20 16.40
C VAL A 67 -16.66 -5.92 15.13
N PRO A 68 -17.47 -6.99 15.27
CA PRO A 68 -17.85 -7.86 14.16
C PRO A 68 -18.73 -7.19 13.09
N GLU A 69 -19.40 -6.08 13.40
CA GLU A 69 -20.24 -5.33 12.45
C GLU A 69 -19.55 -4.11 11.82
N GLY A 70 -18.31 -3.81 12.23
CA GLY A 70 -17.60 -2.62 11.77
C GLY A 70 -16.79 -2.85 10.49
N ASP A 71 -16.27 -1.76 9.92
CA ASP A 71 -15.33 -1.80 8.79
C ASP A 71 -13.87 -1.70 9.29
N PRO A 72 -13.06 -2.78 9.19
CA PRO A 72 -11.66 -2.78 9.61
C PRO A 72 -10.80 -1.81 8.79
N ALA A 73 -11.13 -1.54 7.52
CA ALA A 73 -10.38 -0.62 6.69
C ALA A 73 -10.60 0.82 7.13
N GLN A 74 -11.85 1.20 7.43
CA GLN A 74 -12.16 2.52 7.97
C GLN A 74 -11.47 2.76 9.32
N TYR A 75 -11.44 1.73 10.18
CA TYR A 75 -10.70 1.77 11.45
C TYR A 75 -9.20 1.99 11.24
N LEU A 76 -8.56 1.20 10.37
CA LEU A 76 -7.13 1.35 10.05
C LEU A 76 -6.79 2.76 9.54
N ILE A 77 -7.63 3.32 8.65
CA ILE A 77 -7.43 4.68 8.14
C ILE A 77 -7.56 5.71 9.25
N THR A 78 -8.52 5.54 10.17
CA THR A 78 -8.72 6.44 11.30
C THR A 78 -7.51 6.44 12.23
N GLU A 79 -7.00 5.26 12.59
CA GLU A 79 -5.79 5.12 13.40
C GLU A 79 -4.55 5.71 12.69
N LEU A 80 -4.43 5.51 11.37
CA LEU A 80 -3.37 6.14 10.58
C LEU A 80 -3.42 7.66 10.69
N LEU A 81 -4.59 8.27 10.50
CA LEU A 81 -4.74 9.72 10.55
C LEU A 81 -4.39 10.27 11.94
N LEU A 82 -4.80 9.58 13.01
CA LEU A 82 -4.45 9.94 14.38
C LEU A 82 -2.93 9.84 14.63
N ARG A 83 -2.28 8.79 14.11
CA ARG A 83 -0.83 8.60 14.23
C ARG A 83 -0.05 9.63 13.43
N ALA A 84 -0.51 9.93 12.21
CA ALA A 84 0.07 10.96 11.35
C ALA A 84 -0.02 12.35 11.98
N ALA A 85 -1.14 12.68 12.61
CA ALA A 85 -1.33 13.94 13.33
C ALA A 85 -0.38 14.11 14.53
N LYS A 86 0.00 13.01 15.21
CA LYS A 86 0.92 13.02 16.35
C LYS A 86 2.40 13.13 15.96
N LYS A 87 2.75 12.82 14.71
CA LYS A 87 4.13 12.81 14.22
C LYS A 87 4.57 14.17 13.65
N ASN A 88 3.65 15.14 13.54
CA ASN A 88 3.89 16.51 13.09
C ASN A 88 4.00 17.49 14.27
#